data_AF-A0A7V6DDB1-F1
#
_entry.id   AF-A0A7V6DDB1-F1
#
_cell.length_a   1.000
_cell.length_b   1.000
_cell.length_c   1.000
_cell.angle_alpha   90.00
_cell.angle_beta   90.00
_cell.angle_gamma   90.00
#
_symmetry.space_group_name_H-M   'P 1'
#
loop_
_entity.id
_entity.type
_entity.pdbx_description
1 polymer ?
#
loop_
_entity_poly.entity_id
_entity_poly.type
_entity_poly.pdbx_seq_one_letter_code
_entity_poly.pdbx_strand_id
1 'polypeptide(L)'
;MWRYREPLSRRFRGWRGRWQVKFVLLCSLLALIEEAITTTMTNLAPLFGVPTGEAYITASTNYLDVVLGHSVVVFVPMFVAWAWMLSRWRFQPKQVMVLFGGTGILAETFSFGGHQLLGWGLWLLVYGLMVYLPAYAVRHEVGDIPPRLRHYLMALLIPYLVAAPVAVVVGWLHPVRIHFEG
;
A
#
# COMPACT_ATOMS: atom_id res chain seq x y z
N MET A 1 7.34 16.31 -3.72
CA MET A 1 6.07 15.65 -4.16
C MET A 1 5.04 16.61 -4.76
N TRP A 2 4.83 17.81 -4.23
CA TRP A 2 3.83 18.77 -4.73
C TRP A 2 4.01 19.16 -6.21
N ARG A 3 5.26 19.22 -6.68
CA ARG A 3 5.62 19.60 -8.06
C ARG A 3 5.31 18.51 -9.10
N TYR A 4 5.27 17.24 -8.71
CA TYR A 4 5.07 16.10 -9.62
C TYR A 4 3.63 15.57 -9.65
N ARG A 5 2.82 15.91 -8.63
CA ARG A 5 1.41 15.45 -8.56
C ARG A 5 0.55 15.93 -9.74
N GLU A 6 0.79 17.15 -10.23
CA GLU A 6 -0.01 17.77 -11.29
C GLU A 6 0.31 17.19 -12.67
N PRO A 7 1.59 17.02 -13.06
CA PRO A 7 1.94 16.29 -14.29
C PRO A 7 1.40 14.85 -14.32
N LEU A 8 1.59 14.09 -13.24
CA LEU A 8 1.11 12.71 -13.15
C LEU A 8 -0.42 12.64 -13.22
N SER A 9 -1.12 13.48 -12.45
CA SER A 9 -2.58 13.50 -12.47
C SER A 9 -3.16 13.90 -13.84
N ARG A 10 -2.55 14.86 -14.54
CA ARG A 10 -2.97 15.23 -15.90
C ARG A 10 -2.85 14.06 -16.87
N ARG A 11 -1.74 13.32 -16.81
CA ARG A 11 -1.51 12.15 -17.67
C ARG A 11 -2.55 11.05 -17.45
N PHE A 12 -2.93 10.78 -16.20
CA PHE A 12 -3.90 9.73 -15.88
C PHE A 12 -5.37 10.13 -16.08
N ARG A 13 -5.69 11.43 -16.06
CA ARG A 13 -7.03 11.92 -16.41
C ARG A 13 -7.38 11.64 -17.86
N GLY A 14 -6.41 11.65 -18.77
CA GLY A 14 -6.63 11.40 -20.20
C GLY A 14 -7.03 9.95 -20.56
N TRP A 15 -6.88 8.99 -19.65
CA TRP A 15 -7.22 7.60 -19.93
C TRP A 15 -8.74 7.39 -19.98
N ARG A 16 -9.27 6.78 -21.05
CA ARG A 16 -10.69 6.37 -21.12
C ARG A 16 -10.90 5.08 -20.33
N GLY A 17 -11.40 5.17 -19.11
CA GLY A 17 -11.67 4.01 -18.25
C GLY A 17 -12.37 4.39 -16.94
N ARG A 18 -13.00 3.40 -16.28
CA ARG A 18 -13.62 3.58 -14.96
C ARG A 18 -12.59 4.04 -13.95
N TRP A 19 -12.90 5.11 -13.23
CA TRP A 19 -11.97 5.76 -12.31
C TRP A 19 -11.52 4.83 -11.18
N GLN A 20 -12.39 3.93 -10.70
CA GLN A 20 -12.07 2.93 -9.67
C GLN A 20 -10.94 2.01 -10.14
N VAL A 21 -11.01 1.56 -11.40
CA VAL A 21 -9.97 0.71 -12.00
C VAL A 21 -8.66 1.48 -12.07
N LYS A 22 -8.69 2.75 -12.49
CA LYS A 22 -7.48 3.59 -12.51
C LYS A 22 -6.89 3.74 -11.11
N PHE A 23 -7.72 3.97 -10.10
CA PHE A 23 -7.27 4.09 -8.71
C PHE A 23 -6.52 2.83 -8.28
N VAL A 24 -7.16 1.66 -8.43
CA VAL A 24 -6.57 0.37 -8.04
C VAL A 24 -5.27 0.10 -8.81
N LEU A 25 -5.25 0.31 -10.12
CA LEU A 25 -4.05 0.09 -10.94
C LEU A 25 -2.90 1.03 -10.57
N LEU A 26 -3.19 2.31 -10.28
CA LEU A 26 -2.17 3.25 -9.86
C LEU A 26 -1.61 2.93 -8.47
N CYS A 27 -2.48 2.56 -7.52
CA CYS A 27 -2.04 2.11 -6.20
C CYS A 27 -1.15 0.85 -6.34
N SER A 28 -1.58 -0.11 -7.17
CA SER A 28 -0.85 -1.36 -7.40
C SER A 28 0.51 -1.09 -8.07
N LEU A 29 0.57 -0.18 -9.04
CA LEU A 29 1.83 0.23 -9.67
C LEU A 29 2.79 0.85 -8.65
N LEU A 30 2.30 1.70 -7.75
CA LEU A 30 3.12 2.30 -6.70
C LEU A 30 3.61 1.26 -5.68
N ALA A 31 2.77 0.27 -5.35
CA ALA A 31 3.18 -0.87 -4.52
C ALA A 31 4.27 -1.71 -5.20
N LEU A 32 4.12 -2.03 -6.49
CA LEU A 32 5.14 -2.76 -7.26
C LEU A 32 6.47 -1.98 -7.32
N ILE A 33 6.43 -0.66 -7.50
CA ILE A 33 7.64 0.17 -7.51
C ILE A 33 8.31 0.17 -6.14
N GLU A 34 7.53 0.28 -5.07
CA GLU A 34 8.06 0.22 -3.71
C GLU A 34 8.73 -1.12 -3.45
N GLU A 35 8.08 -2.23 -3.79
CA GLU A 35 8.70 -3.55 -3.65
C GLU A 35 9.96 -3.71 -4.47
N ALA A 36 10.01 -3.16 -5.69
CA ALA A 36 11.23 -3.19 -6.50
C ALA A 36 12.38 -2.43 -5.83
N ILE A 37 12.08 -1.31 -5.17
CA ILE A 37 13.07 -0.53 -4.43
C ILE A 37 13.53 -1.29 -3.18
N THR A 38 12.60 -1.80 -2.38
CA THR A 38 12.90 -2.46 -1.11
C THR A 38 13.59 -3.81 -1.29
N THR A 39 13.23 -4.60 -2.32
CA THR A 39 13.96 -5.83 -2.68
C THR A 39 15.36 -5.50 -3.17
N THR A 40 15.51 -4.45 -3.99
CA THR A 40 16.84 -4.01 -4.45
C THR A 40 17.70 -3.57 -3.28
N MET A 41 17.17 -2.76 -2.36
CA MET A 41 17.91 -2.33 -1.17
C MET A 41 18.30 -3.51 -0.27
N THR A 42 17.40 -4.48 -0.10
CA THR A 42 17.68 -5.72 0.64
C THR A 42 18.82 -6.52 -0.01
N ASN A 43 18.83 -6.62 -1.35
CA ASN A 43 19.89 -7.30 -2.10
C ASN A 43 21.23 -6.55 -2.11
N LEU A 44 21.22 -5.23 -1.94
CA LEU A 44 22.44 -4.42 -1.88
C LEU A 44 23.03 -4.32 -0.46
N ALA A 45 22.41 -4.92 0.56
CA ALA A 45 22.93 -4.93 1.94
C ALA A 45 24.42 -5.36 2.05
N PRO A 46 24.91 -6.37 1.30
CA PRO A 46 26.32 -6.75 1.31
C PRO A 46 27.28 -5.65 0.87
N LEU A 47 26.85 -4.74 -0.02
CA LEU A 47 27.67 -3.61 -0.44
C LEU A 47 27.92 -2.61 0.69
N PHE A 48 27.07 -2.62 1.72
CA PHE A 48 27.20 -1.80 2.92
C PHE A 48 27.84 -2.56 4.09
N GLY A 49 28.40 -3.75 3.84
CA GLY A 49 29.13 -4.54 4.82
C GLY A 49 28.27 -5.39 5.74
N VAL A 50 26.99 -5.59 5.41
CA VAL A 50 26.05 -6.43 6.19
C VAL A 50 25.60 -7.63 5.35
N PRO A 51 25.62 -8.87 5.87
CA PRO A 51 25.11 -10.03 5.14
C PRO A 51 23.66 -9.87 4.69
N THR A 52 23.31 -10.43 3.54
CA THR A 52 21.93 -10.46 3.03
C THR A 52 21.03 -11.19 4.03
N GLY A 53 19.92 -10.56 4.44
CA GLY A 53 19.00 -11.13 5.42
C GLY A 53 19.24 -10.74 6.89
N GLU A 54 20.31 -9.99 7.20
CA GLU A 54 20.49 -9.36 8.52
C GLU A 54 19.90 -7.94 8.59
N ALA A 55 19.98 -7.20 7.49
CA ALA A 55 19.35 -5.89 7.31
C ALA A 55 18.38 -5.93 6.13
N TYR A 56 17.19 -6.49 6.36
CA TYR A 56 16.17 -6.63 5.32
C TYR A 56 15.02 -5.65 5.53
N ILE A 57 14.56 -5.09 4.40
CA ILE A 57 13.37 -4.22 4.36
C ILE A 57 12.15 -5.03 3.88
N THR A 58 12.38 -6.12 3.16
CA THR A 58 11.34 -7.02 2.63
C THR A 58 11.50 -8.43 3.15
N ALA A 59 10.42 -9.21 3.04
CA ALA A 59 10.40 -10.60 3.46
C ALA A 59 11.23 -11.54 2.56
N SER A 60 11.66 -11.10 1.37
CA SER A 60 12.40 -11.96 0.44
C SER A 60 13.33 -11.17 -0.48
N THR A 61 14.45 -11.77 -0.87
CA THR A 61 15.39 -11.21 -1.86
C THR A 61 14.84 -11.29 -3.29
N ASN A 62 13.83 -12.13 -3.51
CA ASN A 62 13.19 -12.33 -4.80
C ASN A 62 11.95 -11.42 -4.95
N TYR A 63 12.03 -10.48 -5.89
CA TYR A 63 10.95 -9.54 -6.18
C TYR A 63 9.60 -10.20 -6.46
N LEU A 64 9.57 -11.32 -7.19
CA LEU A 64 8.31 -11.99 -7.52
C LEU A 64 7.70 -12.68 -6.30
N ASP A 65 8.53 -13.22 -5.41
CA ASP A 65 8.09 -13.85 -4.17
C ASP A 65 7.50 -12.81 -3.20
N VAL A 66 8.10 -11.62 -3.12
CA VAL A 66 7.53 -10.53 -2.31
C VAL A 66 6.18 -10.05 -2.88
N VAL A 67 6.12 -9.80 -4.18
CA VAL A 67 4.91 -9.30 -4.86
C VAL A 67 3.75 -10.29 -4.78
N LEU A 68 4.01 -11.58 -5.06
CA LEU A 68 2.98 -12.60 -5.18
C LEU A 68 2.68 -13.32 -3.85
N GLY A 69 3.67 -13.42 -2.97
CA GLY A 69 3.60 -14.21 -1.75
C GLY A 69 3.45 -13.39 -0.46
N HIS A 70 3.70 -12.08 -0.48
CA HIS A 70 3.83 -11.32 0.78
C HIS A 70 3.01 -10.03 0.83
N SER A 71 3.10 -9.15 -0.18
CA SER A 71 2.59 -7.78 -0.03
C SER A 71 1.56 -7.35 -1.09
N VAL A 72 1.94 -7.27 -2.37
CA VAL A 72 1.11 -6.65 -3.40
C VAL A 72 -0.20 -7.41 -3.59
N VAL A 73 -0.16 -8.75 -3.55
CA VAL A 73 -1.36 -9.59 -3.62
C VAL A 73 -2.37 -9.26 -2.49
N VAL A 74 -1.88 -8.90 -1.30
CA VAL A 74 -2.70 -8.54 -0.13
C VAL A 74 -3.16 -7.08 -0.22
N PHE A 75 -2.35 -6.19 -0.80
CA PHE A 75 -2.69 -4.78 -0.99
C PHE A 75 -3.78 -4.54 -2.05
N VAL A 76 -3.83 -5.33 -3.13
CA VAL A 76 -4.84 -5.15 -4.20
C VAL A 76 -6.28 -5.18 -3.65
N PRO A 77 -6.71 -6.18 -2.84
CA PRO A 77 -8.01 -6.16 -2.18
C PRO A 77 -8.25 -4.91 -1.32
N MET A 78 -7.23 -4.42 -0.62
CA MET A 78 -7.32 -3.19 0.16
C MET A 78 -7.55 -1.96 -0.72
N PHE A 79 -6.90 -1.88 -1.89
CA PHE A 79 -7.13 -0.82 -2.86
C PHE A 79 -8.54 -0.87 -3.45
N VAL A 80 -9.07 -2.07 -3.70
CA VAL A 80 -10.46 -2.25 -4.13
C VAL A 80 -11.43 -1.76 -3.07
N ALA A 81 -11.20 -2.10 -1.79
CA ALA A 81 -11.98 -1.57 -0.68
C ALA A 81 -11.96 -0.03 -0.66
N TRP A 82 -10.79 0.58 -0.83
CA TRP A 82 -10.68 2.04 -0.92
C TRP A 82 -11.41 2.64 -2.11
N ALA A 83 -11.33 2.02 -3.29
CA ALA A 83 -12.09 2.47 -4.45
C ALA A 83 -13.61 2.43 -4.18
N TRP A 84 -14.09 1.41 -3.47
CA TRP A 84 -15.49 1.26 -3.06
C TRP A 84 -15.92 2.29 -2.00
N MET A 85 -15.04 2.65 -1.06
CA MET A 85 -15.31 3.69 -0.06
C MET A 85 -15.33 5.08 -0.69
N LEU A 86 -14.36 5.36 -1.57
CA LEU A 86 -14.27 6.60 -2.33
C LEU A 86 -15.45 6.80 -3.29
N SER A 87 -16.13 5.72 -3.69
CA SER A 87 -17.34 5.83 -4.52
C SER A 87 -18.60 6.19 -3.72
N ARG A 88 -18.54 6.17 -2.39
CA ARG A 88 -19.68 6.41 -1.49
C ARG A 88 -19.53 7.68 -0.66
N TRP A 89 -18.31 7.99 -0.23
CA TRP A 89 -18.05 9.08 0.69
C TRP A 89 -16.93 10.00 0.18
N ARG A 90 -17.09 11.29 0.46
CA ARG A 90 -16.17 12.34 -0.01
C ARG A 90 -14.90 12.45 0.85
N PHE A 91 -14.09 11.41 0.90
CA PHE A 91 -12.80 11.48 1.55
C PHE A 91 -11.85 12.41 0.78
N GLN A 92 -11.19 13.32 1.49
CA GLN A 92 -10.14 14.13 0.92
C GLN A 92 -8.87 13.28 0.73
N PRO A 93 -8.04 13.50 -0.31
CA PRO A 93 -6.81 12.73 -0.51
C PRO A 93 -5.88 12.70 0.72
N LYS A 94 -5.81 13.81 1.47
CA LYS A 94 -5.05 13.88 2.74
C LYS A 94 -5.60 12.94 3.81
N GLN A 95 -6.92 12.77 3.89
CA GLN A 95 -7.54 11.83 4.83
C GLN A 95 -7.23 10.40 4.42
N VAL A 96 -7.31 10.09 3.13
CA VAL A 96 -6.93 8.76 2.60
C VAL A 96 -5.48 8.43 2.94
N MET A 97 -4.56 9.39 2.76
CA MET A 97 -3.15 9.25 3.11
C MET A 97 -2.96 8.87 4.58
N VAL A 98 -3.57 9.60 5.50
CA VAL A 98 -3.42 9.36 6.93
C VAL A 98 -4.07 8.03 7.35
N LEU A 99 -5.27 7.74 6.85
CA LEU A 99 -5.99 6.53 7.21
C LEU A 99 -5.27 5.27 6.72
N PHE A 100 -4.87 5.24 5.45
CA PHE A 100 -4.16 4.09 4.90
C PHE A 100 -2.71 4.01 5.40
N GLY A 101 -2.06 5.14 5.64
CA GLY A 101 -0.77 5.18 6.33
C GLY A 101 -0.86 4.58 7.74
N GLY A 102 -1.93 4.89 8.48
CA GLY A 102 -2.25 4.26 9.76
C GLY A 102 -2.49 2.75 9.66
N THR A 103 -3.21 2.31 8.62
CA THR A 103 -3.32 0.88 8.27
C THR A 103 -1.94 0.26 8.06
N GLY A 104 -1.07 0.91 7.29
CA GLY A 104 0.31 0.45 7.07
C GLY A 104 1.13 0.31 8.36
N ILE A 105 1.09 1.31 9.24
CA ILE A 105 1.77 1.26 10.55
C ILE A 105 1.31 0.03 11.36
N LEU A 106 -0.01 -0.19 11.41
CA LEU A 106 -0.58 -1.32 12.13
C LEU A 106 -0.12 -2.65 11.51
N ALA A 107 -0.15 -2.77 10.19
CA ALA A 107 0.29 -3.96 9.47
C ALA A 107 1.76 -4.30 9.78
N GLU A 108 2.66 -3.31 9.70
CA GLU A 108 4.08 -3.47 10.04
C GLU A 108 4.29 -3.85 11.50
N THR A 109 3.54 -3.21 12.40
CA THR A 109 3.59 -3.50 13.83
C THR A 109 3.15 -4.93 14.15
N PHE A 110 2.13 -5.45 13.45
CA PHE A 110 1.66 -6.83 13.64
C PHE A 110 2.59 -7.86 12.99
N SER A 111 3.20 -7.54 11.86
CA SER A 111 4.05 -8.47 11.10
C SER A 111 5.47 -8.58 11.66
N PHE A 112 6.10 -7.44 11.98
CA PHE A 112 7.51 -7.38 12.39
C PHE A 112 7.71 -6.94 13.84
N GLY A 113 6.65 -6.51 14.53
CA GLY A 113 6.65 -6.23 15.97
C GLY A 113 6.64 -4.75 16.35
N GLY A 114 6.50 -4.50 17.66
CA GLY A 114 6.27 -3.16 18.24
C GLY A 114 7.35 -2.11 17.95
N HIS A 115 8.59 -2.52 17.68
CA HIS A 115 9.69 -1.59 17.39
C HIS A 115 9.46 -0.79 16.09
N GLN A 116 8.64 -1.31 15.16
CA GLN A 116 8.26 -0.62 13.94
C GLN A 116 7.44 0.65 14.17
N LEU A 117 6.87 0.83 15.37
CA LEU A 117 6.22 2.09 15.77
C LEU A 117 7.21 3.26 15.79
N LEU A 118 8.51 3.03 15.97
CA LEU A 118 9.53 4.09 15.87
C LEU A 118 9.61 4.66 14.45
N GLY A 119 9.33 3.82 13.45
CA GLY A 119 9.27 4.18 12.02
C GLY A 119 7.92 4.75 11.57
N TRP A 120 7.00 5.09 12.48
CA TRP A 120 5.62 5.49 12.13
C TRP A 120 5.53 6.56 11.03
N GLY A 121 6.43 7.55 11.06
CA GLY A 121 6.46 8.64 10.07
C GLY A 121 6.83 8.13 8.66
N LEU A 122 7.75 7.17 8.58
CA LEU A 122 8.13 6.50 7.34
C LEU A 122 6.95 5.70 6.78
N TRP A 123 6.31 4.88 7.59
CA TRP A 123 5.19 4.03 7.16
C TRP A 123 3.97 4.83 6.72
N LEU A 124 3.65 5.90 7.46
CA LEU A 124 2.61 6.85 7.05
C LEU A 124 2.94 7.48 5.70
N LEU A 125 4.21 7.81 5.45
CA LEU A 125 4.65 8.37 4.19
C LEU A 125 4.57 7.33 3.06
N VAL A 126 5.15 6.13 3.23
CA VAL A 126 5.25 5.10 2.21
C VAL A 126 3.85 4.61 1.81
N TYR A 127 3.11 4.01 2.73
CA TYR A 127 1.77 3.48 2.45
C TYR A 127 0.77 4.59 2.14
N GLY A 128 0.81 5.69 2.91
CA GLY A 128 -0.09 6.82 2.67
C GLY A 128 0.12 7.43 1.29
N LEU A 129 1.37 7.53 0.81
CA LEU A 129 1.66 8.06 -0.52
C LEU A 129 1.15 7.16 -1.64
N MET A 130 1.27 5.83 -1.48
CA MET A 130 0.78 4.84 -2.45
C MET A 130 -0.69 5.09 -2.81
N VAL A 131 -1.52 5.52 -1.86
CA VAL A 131 -2.95 5.81 -2.11
C VAL A 131 -3.26 7.30 -2.28
N TYR A 132 -2.44 8.21 -1.73
CA TYR A 132 -2.64 9.65 -1.84
C TYR A 132 -2.60 10.13 -3.29
N LEU A 133 -1.57 9.74 -4.04
CA LEU A 133 -1.36 10.21 -5.41
C LEU A 133 -2.48 9.71 -6.34
N PRO A 134 -2.89 8.42 -6.29
CA PRO A 134 -4.06 7.94 -7.02
C PRO A 134 -5.35 8.64 -6.60
N ALA A 135 -5.61 8.81 -5.30
CA ALA A 135 -6.81 9.52 -4.82
C ALA A 135 -6.86 10.97 -5.32
N TYR A 136 -5.71 11.65 -5.40
CA TYR A 136 -5.60 12.99 -5.94
C TYR A 136 -5.78 13.02 -7.47
N ALA A 137 -5.19 12.07 -8.18
CA ALA A 137 -5.19 12.02 -9.64
C ALA A 137 -6.58 11.71 -10.22
N VAL A 138 -7.29 10.81 -9.55
CA VAL A 138 -8.56 10.24 -10.00
C VAL A 138 -9.76 11.10 -9.56
N ARG A 139 -9.51 12.26 -8.92
CA ARG A 139 -10.49 13.20 -8.34
C ARG A 139 -11.83 13.16 -9.10
N HIS A 140 -12.82 12.59 -8.44
CA HIS A 140 -14.15 12.37 -9.00
C HIS A 140 -15.18 13.20 -8.25
N GLU A 141 -16.14 13.73 -8.98
CA GLU A 141 -17.27 14.54 -8.48
C GLU A 141 -18.42 13.67 -7.96
N VAL A 142 -18.13 12.51 -7.39
CA VAL A 142 -19.17 11.56 -6.99
C VAL A 142 -19.01 11.17 -5.53
N GLY A 143 -20.04 11.49 -4.76
CA GLY A 143 -20.13 11.34 -3.32
C GLY A 143 -20.34 12.71 -2.67
N ASP A 144 -21.59 13.17 -2.55
CA ASP A 144 -21.92 14.39 -1.80
C ASP A 144 -21.89 14.18 -0.30
N ILE A 145 -21.79 12.93 0.15
CA ILE A 145 -21.90 12.58 1.56
C ILE A 145 -20.53 12.78 2.23
N PRO A 146 -20.39 13.78 3.12
CA PRO A 146 -19.17 13.94 3.89
C PRO A 146 -18.96 12.72 4.82
N PRO A 147 -17.71 12.25 4.99
CA PRO A 147 -17.43 11.16 5.91
C PRO A 147 -17.72 11.58 7.35
N ARG A 148 -18.45 10.72 8.09
CA ARG A 148 -18.69 10.82 9.54
C ARG A 148 -17.69 9.96 10.29
N LEU A 149 -17.58 10.12 11.61
CA LEU A 149 -16.64 9.37 12.46
C LEU A 149 -16.63 7.86 12.18
N ARG A 150 -17.80 7.24 12.07
CA ARG A 150 -17.95 5.81 11.73
C ARG A 150 -17.28 5.42 10.41
N HIS A 151 -17.29 6.29 9.41
CA HIS A 151 -16.67 6.01 8.10
C HIS A 151 -15.14 6.04 8.20
N TYR A 152 -14.55 6.82 9.11
CA TYR A 152 -13.10 6.77 9.39
C TYR A 152 -12.71 5.46 10.07
N LEU A 153 -13.51 4.98 11.03
CA LEU A 153 -13.31 3.66 11.65
C LEU A 153 -13.45 2.54 10.61
N MET A 154 -14.49 2.60 9.78
CA MET A 154 -14.66 1.67 8.66
C MET A 154 -13.47 1.70 7.69
N ALA A 155 -12.92 2.89 7.40
CA ALA A 155 -11.76 3.02 6.53
C ALA A 155 -10.48 2.38 7.08
N LEU A 156 -10.37 2.22 8.40
CA LEU A 156 -9.28 1.48 9.03
C LEU A 156 -9.52 -0.03 9.01
N LEU A 157 -10.78 -0.49 9.18
CA LEU A 157 -11.11 -1.90 9.36
C LEU A 157 -11.42 -2.65 8.06
N ILE A 158 -12.17 -2.04 7.15
CA ILE A 158 -12.61 -2.69 5.89
C ILE A 158 -11.43 -3.19 5.06
N PRO A 159 -10.32 -2.44 4.88
CA PRO A 159 -9.18 -2.95 4.12
C PRO A 159 -8.69 -4.30 4.63
N TYR A 160 -8.58 -4.48 5.96
CA TYR A 160 -8.18 -5.76 6.56
C TYR A 160 -9.21 -6.86 6.33
N LEU A 161 -10.50 -6.55 6.49
CA LEU A 161 -11.57 -7.53 6.26
C LEU A 161 -11.58 -8.07 4.82
N VAL A 162 -11.33 -7.18 3.85
CA VAL A 162 -11.30 -7.54 2.43
C VAL A 162 -9.99 -8.24 2.05
N ALA A 163 -8.88 -7.91 2.71
CA ALA A 163 -7.59 -8.55 2.49
C ALA A 163 -7.44 -9.91 3.19
N ALA A 164 -8.14 -10.13 4.32
CA ALA A 164 -7.99 -11.33 5.13
C ALA A 164 -8.16 -12.66 4.37
N PRO A 165 -9.16 -12.84 3.49
CA PRO A 165 -9.27 -14.09 2.72
C PRO A 165 -8.05 -14.36 1.84
N VAL A 166 -7.52 -13.32 1.20
CA VAL A 166 -6.33 -13.42 0.34
C VAL A 166 -5.10 -13.71 1.20
N ALA A 167 -4.93 -13.01 2.31
CA ALA A 167 -3.82 -13.23 3.24
C ALA A 167 -3.83 -14.67 3.81
N VAL A 168 -5.01 -15.24 4.12
CA VAL A 168 -5.14 -16.62 4.57
C VAL A 168 -4.75 -17.62 3.49
N VAL A 169 -5.23 -17.43 2.25
CA VAL A 169 -4.87 -18.30 1.12
C VAL A 169 -3.37 -18.24 0.84
N VAL A 170 -2.81 -17.04 0.81
CA VAL A 170 -1.38 -16.83 0.56
C VAL A 170 -0.53 -17.42 1.69
N GLY A 171 -0.89 -17.19 2.94
CA GLY A 171 -0.18 -17.77 4.09
C GLY A 171 -0.30 -19.29 4.18
N TRP A 172 -1.35 -19.89 3.62
CA TRP A 172 -1.47 -21.34 3.50
C TRP A 172 -0.59 -21.90 2.37
N LEU A 173 -0.51 -21.20 1.22
CA LEU A 173 0.33 -21.59 0.09
C LEU A 173 1.83 -21.35 0.34
N HIS A 174 2.17 -20.30 1.09
CA HIS A 174 3.53 -19.89 1.44
C HIS A 174 3.66 -19.75 2.97
N PRO A 175 3.83 -20.86 3.72
CA PRO A 175 3.83 -20.84 5.19
C PRO A 175 5.11 -20.25 5.81
N VAL A 176 6.19 -20.12 5.03
CA VAL A 176 7.44 -19.51 5.49
C VAL A 176 7.34 -18.00 5.31
N ARG A 177 7.47 -17.26 6.41
CA ARG A 177 7.23 -15.80 6.44
C ARG A 177 8.37 -14.97 5.85
N ILE A 178 9.56 -15.56 5.71
CA ILE A 178 10.79 -14.88 5.31
C ILE A 178 11.65 -15.85 4.50
N HIS A 179 11.96 -15.50 3.25
CA HIS A 179 12.78 -16.30 2.34
C HIS A 179 14.05 -15.53 1.98
N PHE A 180 15.16 -15.86 2.63
CA PHE A 180 16.48 -15.42 2.19
C PHE A 180 17.18 -16.59 1.52
N GLU A 181 17.19 -16.61 0.19
CA GLU A 181 18.12 -17.46 -0.56
C GLU A 181 19.48 -16.76 -0.55
N GLY A 182 20.45 -17.37 0.14
CA GLY A 182 21.85 -16.94 0.21
C GLY A 182 22.67 -17.42 -0.98
#